data_AF-A0A2D4M6D5-F1
#
_entry.id   AF-A0A2D4M6D5-F1
#
_cell.length_a   1.000
_cell.length_b   1.000
_cell.length_c   1.000
_cell.angle_alpha   90.00
_cell.angle_beta   90.00
_cell.angle_gamma   90.00
#
_symmetry.space_group_name_H-M   'P 1'
#
loop_
_entity.id
_entity.type
_entity.pdbx_description
1 polymer ?
#
loop_
_entity_poly.entity_id
_entity_poly.type
_entity_poly.pdbx_seq_one_letter_code
_entity_poly.pdbx_strand_id
1 'polypeptide(L)'
;AAGDIRRRLSEQLAHTPTSFKRDPEDPSAVALKEPWQEKVRRIREGSPYGHLPNWRLLSMIVKCGDDLRQELLAFQVLKQLQAIWEQERVPLWIKPYKILVISADSGMIEPVVNAVSIHQVKKQS
;
A
#
# COMPACT_ATOMS: atom_id res chain seq x y z
N ALA A 1 27.87 13.58 -18.15
CA ALA A 1 26.52 13.88 -18.67
C ALA A 1 25.55 12.69 -18.57
N ALA A 2 25.82 11.50 -19.14
CA ALA A 2 24.98 10.30 -18.92
C ALA A 2 25.48 9.40 -17.76
N GLY A 3 26.80 9.29 -17.60
CA GLY A 3 27.44 8.51 -16.53
C GLY A 3 27.12 9.03 -15.12
N ASP A 4 27.05 10.35 -14.95
CA ASP A 4 26.73 11.00 -13.67
C ASP A 4 25.28 10.72 -13.23
N ILE A 5 24.34 10.66 -14.18
CA ILE A 5 22.94 10.34 -13.91
C ILE A 5 22.82 8.89 -13.45
N ARG A 6 23.49 7.97 -14.15
CA ARG A 6 23.50 6.53 -13.80
C ARG A 6 24.15 6.28 -12.44
N ARG A 7 25.22 7.02 -12.11
CA ARG A 7 25.90 6.93 -10.81
C ARG A 7 24.98 7.42 -9.69
N ARG A 8 24.35 8.59 -9.85
CA ARG A 8 23.39 9.15 -8.88
C ARG A 8 22.18 8.24 -8.67
N LEU A 9 21.62 7.66 -9.74
CA LEU A 9 20.50 6.71 -9.63
C LEU A 9 20.91 5.44 -8.86
N SER A 10 22.12 4.93 -9.12
CA SER A 10 22.65 3.75 -8.43
C SER A 10 22.94 4.03 -6.96
N GLU A 11 23.47 5.22 -6.64
CA GLU A 11 23.70 5.70 -5.27
C GLU A 11 22.36 5.89 -4.51
N GLN A 12 21.32 6.41 -5.17
CA GLN A 12 19.97 6.54 -4.59
C GLN A 12 19.28 5.18 -4.37
N LEU A 13 19.48 4.21 -5.26
CA LEU A 13 18.96 2.85 -5.12
C LEU A 13 19.69 2.03 -4.03
N ALA A 14 20.94 2.40 -3.72
CA ALA A 14 21.75 1.75 -2.67
C ALA A 14 21.42 2.26 -1.26
N HIS A 15 20.65 3.34 -1.12
CA HIS A 15 20.13 3.77 0.18
C HIS A 15 18.97 2.88 0.61
N THR A 16 19.25 2.04 1.61
CA THR A 16 18.22 1.36 2.42
C THR A 16 17.23 2.42 2.92
N PRO A 17 15.91 2.21 2.78
CA PRO A 17 14.93 3.25 3.10
C PRO A 17 15.16 3.72 4.53
N THR A 18 15.39 5.02 4.63
CA THR A 18 15.57 5.77 5.86
C THR A 18 14.41 5.48 6.81
N SER A 19 14.72 5.27 8.09
CA SER A 19 13.72 5.16 9.17
C SER A 19 12.84 6.42 9.16
N PHE A 20 11.61 6.31 8.65
CA PHE A 20 10.60 7.38 8.63
C PHE A 20 10.51 8.03 10.02
N LYS A 21 10.76 9.35 10.13
CA LYS A 21 10.59 10.09 11.40
C LYS A 21 9.09 10.21 11.74
N ARG A 22 8.73 10.21 13.03
CA ARG A 22 7.32 10.31 13.49
C ARG A 22 6.79 11.70 13.16
N ASP A 23 5.71 11.76 12.39
CA ASP A 23 4.94 12.97 12.14
C ASP A 23 3.66 12.95 13.00
N PRO A 24 3.46 13.89 13.93
CA PRO A 24 2.25 13.96 14.74
C PRO A 24 0.97 14.20 13.91
N GLU A 25 1.08 14.87 12.75
CA GLU A 25 -0.09 15.23 11.94
C GLU A 25 -0.52 14.13 10.96
N ASP A 26 0.32 13.12 10.72
CA ASP A 26 0.00 11.95 9.92
C ASP A 26 0.42 10.66 10.63
N PRO A 27 -0.38 10.21 11.64
CA PRO A 27 -0.11 8.98 12.37
C PRO A 27 -0.22 7.73 11.50
N SER A 28 -0.90 7.81 10.34
CA SER A 28 -1.05 6.68 9.42
C SER A 28 0.27 6.30 8.75
N ALA A 29 1.13 7.30 8.48
CA ALA A 29 2.50 7.12 8.00
C ALA A 29 3.36 6.27 8.94
N VAL A 30 3.06 6.31 10.24
CA VAL A 30 3.83 5.62 11.29
C VAL A 30 3.61 4.10 11.26
N ALA A 31 2.49 3.64 10.70
CA ALA A 31 2.19 2.20 10.59
C ALA A 31 2.86 1.51 9.39
N LEU A 32 3.52 2.28 8.52
CA LEU A 32 4.15 1.87 7.25
C LEU A 32 5.70 1.83 7.31
N LYS A 33 6.29 2.04 8.50
CA LYS A 33 7.75 2.18 8.66
C LYS A 33 8.53 0.88 8.51
N GLU A 34 7.89 -0.26 8.75
CA GLU A 34 8.48 -1.58 8.58
C GLU A 34 7.83 -2.26 7.36
N PRO A 35 8.59 -3.06 6.58
CA PRO A 35 8.03 -3.90 5.54
C PRO A 35 6.89 -4.80 6.06
N TRP A 36 5.88 -5.05 5.24
CA TRP A 36 4.72 -5.87 5.61
C TRP A 36 5.10 -7.24 6.21
N GLN A 37 6.13 -7.89 5.67
CA GLN A 37 6.59 -9.18 6.17
C GLN A 37 7.12 -9.12 7.61
N GLU A 38 7.84 -8.05 7.96
CA GLU A 38 8.36 -7.83 9.32
C GLU A 38 7.21 -7.53 10.29
N LYS A 39 6.26 -6.70 9.86
CA LYS A 39 5.02 -6.42 10.62
C LYS A 39 4.25 -7.70 10.93
N VAL A 40 4.07 -8.57 9.92
CA VAL A 40 3.40 -9.85 10.07
C VAL A 40 4.17 -10.74 11.06
N ARG A 41 5.50 -10.85 10.93
CA ARG A 41 6.34 -11.66 11.83
C ARG A 41 6.21 -11.18 13.29
N ARG A 42 6.44 -9.88 13.52
CA ARG A 42 6.40 -9.26 14.84
C ARG A 42 5.04 -9.44 15.52
N ILE A 43 3.94 -9.23 14.78
CA ILE A 43 2.58 -9.43 15.30
C ILE A 43 2.30 -10.91 15.54
N ARG A 44 2.79 -11.81 14.68
CA ARG A 44 2.62 -13.26 14.86
C ARG A 44 3.32 -13.75 16.13
N GLU A 45 4.56 -13.33 16.36
CA GLU A 45 5.35 -13.68 17.55
C GLU A 45 4.68 -13.21 18.85
N GLY A 46 4.06 -12.03 18.84
CA GLY A 46 3.31 -11.50 19.99
C GLY A 46 1.86 -11.99 20.09
N SER A 47 1.34 -12.74 19.12
CA SER A 47 -0.06 -13.16 19.10
C SER A 47 -0.24 -14.48 19.85
N PRO A 48 -1.21 -14.59 20.77
CA PRO A 48 -1.59 -15.86 21.39
C PRO A 48 -1.95 -16.95 20.37
N TYR A 49 -2.41 -16.54 19.18
CA TYR A 49 -2.83 -17.43 18.09
C TYR A 49 -1.76 -17.62 17.01
N GLY A 50 -0.59 -16.98 17.14
CA GLY A 50 0.42 -16.95 16.08
C GLY A 50 0.99 -18.32 15.73
N HIS A 51 0.98 -19.25 16.67
CA HIS A 51 1.45 -20.63 16.50
C HIS A 51 0.52 -21.47 15.60
N LEU A 52 -0.73 -21.04 15.37
CA LEU A 52 -1.67 -21.81 14.56
C LEU A 52 -1.26 -21.83 13.08
N PRO A 53 -1.38 -22.97 12.37
CA PRO A 53 -0.95 -23.09 10.98
C PRO A 53 -1.81 -22.27 10.01
N ASN A 54 -3.07 -22.02 10.36
CA ASN A 54 -4.02 -21.21 9.58
C ASN A 54 -4.01 -19.73 9.98
N TRP A 55 -3.14 -19.30 10.91
CA TRP A 55 -3.06 -17.91 11.33
C TRP A 55 -2.63 -17.02 10.15
N ARG A 56 -3.38 -15.94 9.92
CA ARG A 56 -3.08 -14.93 8.91
C ARG A 56 -3.41 -13.54 9.43
N LEU A 57 -2.57 -12.57 9.08
CA LEU A 57 -2.82 -11.16 9.34
C LEU A 57 -3.38 -10.48 8.09
N LEU A 58 -4.44 -9.71 8.27
CA LEU A 58 -5.02 -8.85 7.23
C LEU A 58 -4.94 -7.38 7.69
N SER A 59 -4.92 -6.47 6.73
CA SER A 59 -4.91 -5.01 6.98
C SER A 59 -6.07 -4.37 6.24
N MET A 60 -6.63 -3.31 6.81
CA MET A 60 -7.80 -2.62 6.27
C MET A 60 -7.82 -1.17 6.73
N ILE A 61 -8.21 -0.26 5.84
CA ILE A 61 -8.52 1.13 6.17
C ILE A 61 -10.04 1.20 6.34
N VAL A 62 -10.47 1.64 7.52
CA VAL A 62 -11.89 1.87 7.83
C VAL A 62 -12.21 3.34 7.56
N LYS A 63 -13.24 3.60 6.76
CA LYS A 63 -13.73 4.95 6.47
C LYS A 63 -15.17 5.10 6.97
N CYS A 64 -15.37 6.10 7.83
CA CYS A 64 -16.66 6.47 8.38
C CYS A 64 -16.99 7.89 7.93
N GLY A 65 -18.20 8.10 7.39
CA GLY A 65 -18.64 9.37 6.80
C GLY A 65 -18.33 9.56 5.31
N ASP A 66 -17.72 8.55 4.66
CA ASP A 66 -17.39 8.58 3.24
C ASP A 66 -18.25 7.59 2.45
N ASP A 67 -18.82 8.03 1.33
CA ASP A 67 -19.49 7.16 0.36
C ASP A 67 -18.47 6.50 -0.57
N LEU A 68 -18.26 5.19 -0.45
CA LEU A 68 -17.30 4.45 -1.27
C LEU A 68 -17.86 3.87 -2.57
N ARG A 69 -19.10 4.21 -2.95
CA ARG A 69 -19.72 3.66 -4.17
C ARG A 69 -19.01 4.12 -5.44
N GLN A 70 -18.48 5.35 -5.46
CA GLN A 70 -17.71 5.86 -6.59
C GLN A 70 -16.36 5.14 -6.71
N GLU A 71 -15.68 4.91 -5.59
CA GLU A 71 -14.44 4.14 -5.52
C GLU A 71 -14.66 2.69 -5.94
N LEU A 72 -15.80 2.08 -5.58
CA LEU A 72 -16.17 0.74 -6.02
C LEU A 72 -16.34 0.68 -7.54
N LEU A 73 -16.99 1.67 -8.16
CA LEU A 73 -17.09 1.76 -9.62
C LEU A 73 -15.72 1.91 -10.26
N ALA A 74 -14.87 2.79 -9.72
CA ALA A 74 -13.49 2.95 -10.20
C ALA A 74 -12.69 1.65 -10.10
N PHE A 75 -12.84 0.90 -9.01
CA PHE A 75 -12.24 -0.43 -8.85
C PHE A 75 -12.69 -1.40 -9.95
N GLN A 76 -13.99 -1.45 -10.28
CA GLN A 76 -14.52 -2.31 -11.34
C GLN A 76 -13.95 -1.93 -12.72
N VAL A 77 -13.88 -0.63 -13.03
CA VAL A 77 -13.28 -0.14 -14.29
C VAL A 77 -11.80 -0.51 -14.37
N LEU A 78 -11.04 -0.30 -13.29
CA LEU A 78 -9.62 -0.68 -13.23
C LEU A 78 -9.43 -2.19 -13.44
N LYS A 79 -10.30 -3.02 -12.86
CA LYS A 79 -10.28 -4.47 -13.07
C LYS A 79 -10.58 -4.85 -14.52
N GLN A 80 -11.53 -4.18 -15.15
CA GLN A 80 -11.87 -4.43 -16.54
C GLN A 80 -10.73 -4.02 -17.49
N LEU A 81 -10.12 -2.86 -17.28
CA LEU A 81 -8.97 -2.40 -18.05
C LEU A 81 -7.77 -3.33 -17.88
N GLN A 82 -7.51 -3.79 -16.66
CA GLN A 82 -6.47 -4.78 -16.40
C GLN A 82 -6.69 -6.05 -17.24
N ALA A 83 -7.91 -6.59 -17.24
CA ALA A 83 -8.24 -7.79 -18.02
C ALA A 83 -8.08 -7.57 -19.53
N ILE A 84 -8.49 -6.40 -20.05
CA ILE A 84 -8.31 -6.03 -21.46
C ILE A 84 -6.82 -5.98 -21.82
N TRP A 85 -5.99 -5.31 -21.03
CA TRP A 85 -4.55 -5.22 -21.31
C TRP A 85 -3.85 -6.57 -21.23
N GLU A 86 -4.25 -7.44 -20.29
CA GLU A 86 -3.75 -8.81 -20.20
C GLU A 86 -4.14 -9.63 -21.45
N GLN A 87 -5.39 -9.52 -21.91
CA GLN A 87 -5.88 -10.20 -23.11
C GLN A 87 -5.14 -9.73 -24.37
N GLU A 88 -4.99 -8.42 -24.54
CA GLU A 88 -4.34 -7.80 -25.69
C GLU A 88 -2.80 -7.81 -25.58
N ARG A 89 -2.25 -8.43 -24.53
CA ARG A 89 -0.80 -8.55 -24.27
C ARG A 89 -0.09 -7.19 -24.23
N VAL A 90 -0.77 -6.17 -23.72
CA VAL A 90 -0.22 -4.83 -23.52
C VAL A 90 0.44 -4.78 -22.13
N PRO A 91 1.74 -4.45 -22.02
CA PRO A 91 2.49 -4.52 -20.76
C PRO A 91 2.25 -3.31 -19.86
N LEU A 92 0.98 -2.92 -19.66
CA LEU A 92 0.59 -1.89 -18.70
C LEU A 92 0.41 -2.50 -17.31
N TRP A 93 0.74 -1.73 -16.27
CA TRP A 93 0.67 -2.19 -14.89
C TRP A 93 -0.18 -1.24 -14.05
N ILE A 94 -1.20 -1.81 -13.39
CA ILE A 94 -2.03 -1.15 -12.39
C ILE A 94 -2.28 -2.09 -11.22
N LYS A 95 -2.61 -1.52 -10.05
CA LYS A 95 -2.92 -2.27 -8.83
C LYS A 95 -4.32 -1.89 -8.33
N PRO A 96 -5.40 -2.52 -8.84
CA PRO A 96 -6.72 -2.33 -8.27
C PRO A 96 -6.75 -2.90 -6.84
N TYR A 97 -7.19 -2.09 -5.88
CA TYR A 97 -7.31 -2.46 -4.47
C TYR A 97 -8.78 -2.61 -4.08
N LYS A 98 -9.10 -3.57 -3.21
CA LYS A 98 -10.50 -3.92 -2.92
C LYS A 98 -11.20 -2.82 -2.14
N ILE A 99 -12.45 -2.57 -2.54
CA ILE A 99 -13.39 -1.68 -1.88
C ILE A 99 -14.56 -2.51 -1.36
N LEU A 100 -14.93 -2.30 -0.10
CA LEU A 100 -16.13 -2.86 0.50
C LEU A 100 -17.04 -1.72 0.94
N VAL A 101 -18.16 -1.54 0.23
CA VAL A 101 -19.21 -0.61 0.62
C VAL A 101 -20.07 -1.27 1.70
N ILE A 102 -20.21 -0.63 2.85
CA ILE A 102 -21.02 -1.14 3.97
C ILE A 102 -22.36 -0.40 4.03
N SER A 103 -22.32 0.93 3.90
CA SER A 103 -23.51 1.80 3.82
C SER A 103 -23.29 2.91 2.79
N ALA A 104 -24.24 3.84 2.69
CA ALA A 104 -24.10 5.02 1.82
C ALA A 104 -23.01 6.01 2.31
N ASP A 105 -22.51 5.84 3.53
CA ASP A 105 -21.58 6.74 4.21
C ASP A 105 -20.50 5.98 5.01
N SER A 106 -20.32 4.68 4.75
CA SER A 106 -19.26 3.91 5.40
C SER A 106 -18.78 2.76 4.54
N GLY A 107 -17.51 2.40 4.74
CA GLY A 107 -16.93 1.26 4.06
C GLY A 107 -15.48 1.00 4.46
N MET A 108 -14.88 0.06 3.76
CA MET A 108 -13.53 -0.42 4.02
C MET A 108 -12.72 -0.51 2.73
N ILE A 109 -11.42 -0.24 2.84
CA ILE A 109 -10.47 -0.27 1.73
C ILE A 109 -9.31 -1.19 2.09
N GLU A 110 -8.95 -2.11 1.20
CA GLU A 110 -7.73 -2.91 1.30
C GLU A 110 -6.50 -2.03 0.98
N PRO A 111 -5.60 -1.76 1.94
CA PRO A 111 -4.44 -0.91 1.70
C PRO A 111 -3.42 -1.61 0.79
N VAL A 112 -2.77 -0.82 -0.07
CA VAL A 112 -1.58 -1.28 -0.78
C VAL A 112 -0.41 -1.32 0.19
N VAL A 113 0.02 -2.53 0.55
CA VAL A 113 1.16 -2.74 1.45
C VAL A 113 2.47 -2.27 0.79
N ASN A 114 3.42 -1.81 1.62
CA ASN A 114 4.72 -1.29 1.18
C ASN A 114 4.65 -0.12 0.19
N ALA A 115 3.56 0.65 0.22
CA ALA A 115 3.40 1.86 -0.59
C ALA A 115 3.19 3.08 0.31
N VAL A 116 3.92 4.15 0.02
CA VAL A 116 3.81 5.45 0.72
C VAL A 116 3.43 6.53 -0.28
N SER A 117 2.81 7.61 0.20
CA SER A 117 2.42 8.71 -0.69
C SER A 117 3.65 9.45 -1.23
N ILE A 118 3.58 9.97 -2.46
CA ILE A 118 4.66 10.78 -3.05
C ILE A 118 4.98 12.00 -2.17
N HIS A 119 3.96 12.57 -1.52
CA HIS A 119 4.14 13.65 -0.55
C HIS A 119 5.06 13.23 0.61
N GLN A 120 4.80 12.07 1.23
CA GLN A 120 5.64 11.54 2.30
C GLN A 120 7.07 11.27 1.84
N VAL A 121 7.25 10.72 0.63
CA VAL A 121 8.59 10.51 0.05
C VAL A 121 9.35 11.83 -0.05
N LYS A 122 8.71 12.88 -0.58
CA LYS A 122 9.34 14.21 -0.74
C LYS A 122 9.63 14.90 0.59
N LYS A 123 8.73 14.78 1.57
CA LYS A 123 8.92 15.37 2.90
C LYS A 123 10.13 14.77 3.64
N GLN A 124 10.56 13.57 3.25
CA GLN A 124 11.63 12.81 3.91
C GLN A 124 12.91 12.66 3.09
N SER A 125 12.94 13.21 1.87
CA SER A 125 14.15 13.27 1.03
C SER A 125 15.08 14.41 1.43
#